data_AF-A0A651GY53-F1
#
_entry.id   AF-A0A651GY53-F1
#
_cell.length_a   1.000
_cell.length_b   1.000
_cell.length_c   1.000
_cell.angle_alpha   90.00
_cell.angle_beta   90.00
_cell.angle_gamma   90.00
#
_symmetry.space_group_name_H-M   'P 1'
#
loop_
_entity.id
_entity.type
_entity.pdbx_description
1 polymer ?
#
loop_
_entity_poly.entity_id
_entity_poly.type
_entity_poly.pdbx_seq_one_letter_code
_entity_poly.pdbx_strand_id
1 'polypeptide(L)' 'AVMIDGKMQDDATYKQCQVVLDLARALAERDPGLQEAYGL' A
#
# COMPACT_ATOMS: atom_id res chain seq x y z
N ALA A 1 3.59 16.71 -5.48
CA ALA A 1 4.73 15.79 -5.65
C ALA A 1 5.60 15.82 -4.40
N VAL A 2 6.15 14.67 -4.00
CA VAL A 2 7.06 14.49 -2.86
C VAL A 2 8.22 13.58 -3.27
N MET A 3 9.35 13.64 -2.56
CA MET A 3 10.49 12.74 -2.81
C MET A 3 10.55 11.68 -1.71
N ILE A 4 10.50 10.41 -2.10
CA ILE A 4 10.63 9.25 -1.21
C ILE A 4 11.74 8.37 -1.77
N ASP A 5 12.75 8.04 -0.95
CA ASP A 5 13.91 7.23 -1.32
C ASP A 5 14.60 7.69 -2.62
N GLY A 6 14.72 9.01 -2.80
CA GLY A 6 15.32 9.61 -3.99
C GLY A 6 14.46 9.54 -5.26
N LYS A 7 13.22 9.05 -5.18
CA LYS A 7 12.27 9.00 -6.30
C LYS A 7 11.15 10.02 -6.12
N MET A 8 10.83 10.71 -7.22
CA MET A 8 9.71 11.63 -7.27
C MET A 8 8.40 10.87 -7.31
N GLN A 9 7.53 11.18 -6.36
CA GLN A 9 6.17 10.70 -6.29
C GLN A 9 5.23 11.85 -6.62
N ASP A 10 4.26 11.57 -7.46
CA ASP A 10 3.18 12.46 -7.84
C ASP A 10 1.81 11.81 -7.55
N ASP A 11 0.74 12.48 -7.95
CA ASP A 11 -0.61 12.01 -7.74
C ASP A 11 -0.88 10.65 -8.42
N ALA A 12 -0.19 10.36 -9.53
CA ALA A 12 -0.34 9.07 -10.21
C ALA A 12 0.30 7.95 -9.40
N THR A 13 1.53 8.13 -8.93
CA THR A 13 2.19 7.15 -8.04
C THR A 13 1.43 6.96 -6.73
N TYR A 14 0.86 8.03 -6.16
CA TYR A 14 0.04 7.93 -4.96
C TYR A 14 -1.21 7.07 -5.19
N LYS A 15 -1.93 7.30 -6.29
CA LYS A 15 -3.11 6.49 -6.66
C LYS A 15 -2.75 5.02 -6.90
N GLN A 16 -1.58 4.73 -7.46
CA GLN A 16 -1.10 3.35 -7.62
C GLN A 16 -0.87 2.68 -6.25
N CYS A 17 -0.23 3.39 -5.30
CA CYS A 17 -0.04 2.88 -3.94
C CYS A 17 -1.37 2.63 -3.23
N GLN A 18 -2.38 3.47 -3.44
CA GLN A 18 -3.72 3.25 -2.87
C GLN A 18 -4.34 1.95 -3.36
N VAL A 19 -4.25 1.64 -4.66
CA VAL A 19 -4.75 0.37 -5.21
C VAL A 19 -4.08 -0.84 -4.54
N VAL A 20 -2.77 -0.79 -4.34
CA VAL A 20 -2.04 -1.88 -3.66
C VAL A 20 -2.47 -2.00 -2.20
N LEU A 21 -2.62 -0.88 -1.49
CA LEU A 21 -3.04 -0.85 -0.09
C LEU A 21 -4.46 -1.40 0.10
N ASP A 22 -5.39 -1.04 -0.79
CA ASP A 22 -6.78 -1.51 -0.72
C ASP A 22 -6.86 -3.03 -0.94
N LEU A 23 -6.05 -3.57 -1.87
CA LEU A 23 -5.93 -5.01 -2.04
C LEU A 23 -5.34 -5.69 -0.80
N ALA A 24 -4.27 -5.14 -0.22
CA ALA A 24 -3.64 -5.70 0.98
C ALA A 24 -4.62 -5.76 2.17
N ARG A 25 -5.43 -4.71 2.35
CA ARG A 25 -6.51 -4.68 3.36
C ARG A 25 -7.56 -5.76 3.12
N ALA A 26 -8.08 -5.86 1.90
CA ALA A 26 -9.09 -6.87 1.56
C ALA A 26 -8.59 -8.32 1.74
N LEU A 27 -7.29 -8.55 1.54
CA LEU A 27 -6.67 -9.85 1.81
C LEU A 27 -6.48 -10.09 3.32
N ALA A 28 -5.97 -9.09 4.05
CA ALA A 28 -5.75 -9.17 5.49
C ALA A 28 -7.04 -9.46 6.27
N GLU A 29 -8.18 -8.93 5.85
CA GLU A 29 -9.50 -9.21 6.46
C GLU A 29 -9.83 -10.72 6.51
N ARG A 30 -9.21 -11.54 5.67
CA ARG A 30 -9.54 -12.96 5.49
C ARG A 30 -8.40 -13.90 5.86
N ASP A 31 -7.21 -13.37 6.11
CA ASP A 31 -6.00 -14.14 6.38
C ASP A 31 -5.21 -13.49 7.53
N PRO A 32 -5.28 -14.06 8.75
CA PRO A 32 -4.57 -13.55 9.92
C PRO A 32 -3.04 -13.48 9.74
N GLY A 33 -2.45 -14.37 8.93
CA GLY A 33 -1.02 -14.34 8.65
C GLY A 33 -0.64 -13.16 7.77
N LEU A 34 -1.47 -12.84 6.77
CA LEU A 34 -1.27 -11.64 5.95
C LEU A 34 -1.57 -10.36 6.74
N GLN A 35 -2.55 -10.39 7.65
CA GLN A 35 -2.81 -9.28 8.56
C GLN A 35 -1.57 -8.94 9.40
N GLU A 36 -0.95 -9.95 10.02
CA GLU A 36 0.29 -9.76 10.78
C GLU A 36 1.45 -9.30 9.88
N ALA A 37 1.65 -9.94 8.72
CA ALA A 37 2.74 -9.61 7.80
C ALA A 37 2.66 -8.19 7.23
N TYR A 38 1.45 -7.67 6.98
CA TYR A 38 1.23 -6.29 6.52
C TYR A 38 1.13 -5.28 7.66
N GLY A 39 1.02 -5.72 8.91
CA GLY A 39 0.83 -4.86 10.07
C GLY A 39 -0.51 -4.11 10.06
N LEU A 40 -1.58 -4.80 9.65
CA LEU A 40 -2.94 -4.26 9.51
C LEU A 40 -3.90 -4.70 10.62
#